data_AF-A0A5J4VZV5-F1
#
_entry.id   AF-A0A5J4VZV5-F1
#
_cell.length_a   1.000
_cell.length_b   1.000
_cell.length_c   1.000
_cell.angle_alpha   90.00
_cell.angle_beta   90.00
_cell.angle_gamma   90.00
#
_symmetry.space_group_name_H-M   'P 1'
#
loop_
_entity.id
_entity.type
_entity.pdbx_description
1 polymer ?
#
loop_
_entity_poly.entity_id
_entity_poly.type
_entity_poly.pdbx_seq_one_letter_code
_entity_poly.pdbx_strand_id
1 'polypeptide(L)'
;MKKRLDEPKDDESFFIAIRIIFRYVHIFSGKVGDGKENPVKEQFETDGTIEKLAKIFQNKKQNDQRIYQQIAGSLAGIYKASQLPTPFGQQIITFLKVQTNPDNKQIFIHSILAISLLAECQGI
;
A
#
# COMPACT_ATOMS: atom_id res chain seq x y z
N MET A 1 11.51 -3.32 -11.23
CA MET A 1 10.36 -2.86 -10.42
C MET A 1 10.56 -1.44 -9.94
N LYS A 2 11.48 -1.17 -8.99
CA LYS A 2 11.63 0.14 -8.32
C LYS A 2 12.00 1.30 -9.25
N LYS A 3 12.81 1.08 -10.29
CA LYS A 3 13.12 2.09 -11.34
C LYS A 3 11.89 2.67 -12.04
N ARG A 4 10.77 1.94 -12.07
CA ARG A 4 9.51 2.43 -12.68
C ARG A 4 8.81 3.48 -11.81
N LEU A 5 9.20 3.62 -10.54
CA LEU A 5 8.66 4.65 -9.65
C LEU A 5 9.27 6.03 -9.91
N ASP A 6 10.44 6.09 -10.56
CA ASP A 6 11.13 7.35 -10.85
C ASP A 6 10.42 8.14 -11.97
N GLU A 7 9.81 7.41 -12.91
CA GLU A 7 9.00 7.96 -13.99
C GLU A 7 7.65 7.23 -14.06
N PRO A 8 6.66 7.59 -13.21
CA PRO A 8 5.33 7.01 -13.27
C PRO A 8 4.67 7.29 -14.63
N LYS A 9 4.36 6.23 -15.38
CA LYS A 9 3.64 6.29 -16.66
C LYS A 9 2.36 5.49 -16.54
N ASP A 10 1.29 5.95 -17.14
CA ASP A 10 0.01 5.25 -17.11
C ASP A 10 0.00 4.14 -18.18
N ASP A 11 0.89 3.17 -17.98
CA ASP A 11 1.09 2.03 -18.88
C ASP A 11 1.07 0.70 -18.11
N GLU A 12 0.91 -0.39 -18.86
CA GLU A 12 0.84 -1.74 -18.29
C GLU A 12 2.11 -2.12 -17.52
N SER A 13 3.28 -1.61 -17.96
CA SER A 13 4.55 -1.91 -17.29
C SER A 13 4.63 -1.29 -15.89
N PHE A 14 4.12 -0.07 -15.74
CA PHE A 14 4.01 0.61 -14.45
C PHE A 14 2.99 -0.07 -13.55
N PHE A 15 1.80 -0.41 -14.06
CA PHE A 15 0.82 -1.19 -13.32
C PHE A 15 1.40 -2.52 -12.82
N ILE A 16 2.10 -3.26 -13.68
CA ILE A 16 2.78 -4.51 -13.29
C ILE A 16 3.82 -4.26 -12.20
N ALA A 17 4.60 -3.18 -12.27
CA ALA A 17 5.59 -2.86 -11.25
C ALA A 17 4.95 -2.62 -9.87
N ILE A 18 3.87 -1.84 -9.82
CA ILE A 18 3.10 -1.59 -8.59
C ILE A 18 2.50 -2.90 -8.07
N ARG A 19 1.97 -3.75 -8.95
CA ARG A 19 1.41 -5.05 -8.59
C ARG A 19 2.44 -6.00 -7.99
N ILE A 20 3.67 -6.00 -8.50
CA ILE A 20 4.76 -6.81 -7.94
C ILE A 20 5.15 -6.29 -6.56
N ILE A 21 5.22 -4.96 -6.35
CA ILE A 21 5.45 -4.37 -5.03
C ILE A 21 4.39 -4.86 -4.04
N PHE A 22 3.12 -4.71 -4.41
CA PHE A 22 2.00 -5.14 -3.59
C PHE A 22 2.11 -6.63 -3.19
N ARG A 23 2.33 -7.50 -4.18
CA ARG A 23 2.48 -8.95 -3.92
C ARG A 23 3.67 -9.25 -3.03
N TYR A 24 4.81 -8.61 -3.27
CA TYR A 24 6.03 -8.81 -2.49
C TYR A 24 5.77 -8.44 -1.02
N VAL A 25 5.23 -7.25 -0.76
CA VAL A 25 4.90 -6.79 0.59
C VAL A 25 3.99 -7.78 1.31
N HIS A 26 2.90 -8.21 0.65
CA HIS A 26 1.89 -9.09 1.27
C HIS A 26 2.40 -10.52 1.50
N ILE A 27 3.25 -11.05 0.63
CA ILE A 27 3.92 -12.36 0.86
C ILE A 27 4.76 -12.31 2.14
N PHE A 28 5.49 -11.22 2.38
CA PHE A 28 6.31 -11.08 3.58
C PHE A 28 5.50 -10.70 4.82
N SER A 29 4.42 -9.93 4.69
CA SER A 29 3.45 -9.71 5.78
C SER A 29 2.89 -11.04 6.31
N GLY A 30 2.55 -11.99 5.42
CA GLY A 30 1.99 -13.29 5.80
C GLY A 30 3.01 -14.28 6.37
N LYS A 31 4.30 -13.96 6.37
CA LYS A 31 5.37 -14.79 6.95
C LYS A 31 5.68 -14.46 8.41
N VAL A 32 5.13 -13.36 8.93
CA VAL A 32 5.30 -12.94 10.31
C VAL A 32 3.95 -13.00 11.04
N GLY A 33 3.99 -13.27 12.34
CA GLY A 33 2.78 -13.35 13.16
C GLY A 33 2.10 -11.99 13.36
N ASP A 34 0.92 -12.03 13.94
CA ASP A 34 0.17 -10.82 14.28
C ASP A 34 0.93 -9.94 15.28
N GLY A 35 0.81 -8.62 15.12
CA GLY A 35 1.54 -7.64 15.93
C GLY A 35 3.04 -7.57 15.61
N LYS A 36 3.53 -8.28 14.58
CA LYS A 36 4.92 -8.18 14.12
C LYS A 36 5.00 -7.30 12.87
N GLU A 37 6.00 -6.41 12.86
CA GLU A 37 6.27 -5.55 11.72
C GLU A 37 6.65 -6.36 10.47
N ASN A 38 6.34 -5.81 9.29
CA ASN A 38 6.72 -6.44 8.04
C ASN A 38 8.25 -6.36 7.84
N PRO A 39 8.95 -7.48 7.60
CA PRO A 39 10.40 -7.50 7.46
C PRO A 39 10.93 -6.69 6.26
N VAL A 40 10.08 -6.31 5.31
CA VAL A 40 10.49 -5.49 4.15
C VAL A 40 10.48 -3.99 4.43
N LYS A 41 9.96 -3.56 5.59
CA LYS A 41 9.76 -2.14 5.92
C LYS A 41 11.07 -1.35 5.89
N GLU A 42 12.08 -1.80 6.63
CA GLU A 42 13.40 -1.13 6.70
C GLU A 42 14.06 -1.01 5.33
N GLN A 43 13.99 -2.07 4.51
CA GLN A 43 14.53 -2.05 3.15
C GLN A 43 13.83 -0.99 2.29
N PHE A 44 12.50 -0.91 2.37
CA PHE A 44 11.69 -0.02 1.53
C PHE A 44 11.75 1.45 1.99
N GLU A 45 12.04 1.67 3.26
CA GLU A 45 12.36 2.98 3.81
C GLU A 45 13.74 3.44 3.31
N THR A 46 14.75 2.58 3.47
CA THR A 46 16.15 2.88 3.12
C THR A 46 16.33 3.21 1.64
N ASP A 47 15.62 2.52 0.75
CA ASP A 47 15.73 2.75 -0.70
C ASP A 47 14.72 3.77 -1.28
N GLY A 48 13.97 4.44 -0.41
CA GLY A 48 13.01 5.48 -0.78
C GLY A 48 11.75 4.97 -1.49
N THR A 49 11.49 3.66 -1.50
CA THR A 49 10.27 3.11 -2.11
C THR A 49 9.01 3.65 -1.45
N ILE A 50 8.98 3.77 -0.11
CA ILE A 50 7.82 4.31 0.63
C ILE A 50 7.49 5.74 0.18
N GLU A 51 8.50 6.61 0.12
CA GLU A 51 8.33 8.01 -0.28
C GLU A 51 7.75 8.11 -1.70
N LYS A 52 8.30 7.32 -2.64
CA LYS A 52 7.83 7.31 -4.04
C LYS A 52 6.38 6.85 -4.14
N LEU A 53 6.02 5.77 -3.44
CA LEU A 53 4.64 5.28 -3.41
C LEU A 53 3.68 6.32 -2.83
N ALA A 54 4.05 6.94 -1.70
CA ALA A 54 3.25 8.00 -1.08
C ALA A 54 3.04 9.18 -2.04
N LYS A 55 4.11 9.65 -2.69
CA LYS A 55 4.07 10.74 -3.68
C LYS A 55 3.17 10.40 -4.88
N ILE A 56 3.27 9.19 -5.41
CA ILE A 56 2.40 8.73 -6.51
C ILE A 56 0.94 8.73 -6.05
N PHE A 57 0.66 8.20 -4.85
CA PHE A 57 -0.69 8.14 -4.31
C PHE A 57 -1.30 9.53 -4.09
N GLN A 58 -0.53 10.49 -3.59
CA GLN A 58 -0.98 11.85 -3.30
C GLN A 58 -1.18 12.68 -4.57
N ASN A 59 -0.33 12.50 -5.58
CA ASN A 59 -0.39 13.29 -6.80
C ASN A 59 -1.61 12.99 -7.69
N LYS A 60 -2.24 11.81 -7.53
CA LYS A 60 -3.46 11.41 -8.26
C LYS A 60 -3.40 11.62 -9.79
N LYS A 61 -2.24 11.35 -10.42
CA LYS A 61 -1.99 11.61 -11.86
C LYS A 61 -2.29 10.43 -12.81
N GLN A 62 -2.61 9.27 -12.29
CA GLN A 62 -2.84 8.02 -13.02
C GLN A 62 -4.34 7.83 -13.19
N ASN A 63 -4.77 7.39 -14.37
CA ASN A 63 -6.19 7.17 -14.63
C ASN A 63 -6.66 5.82 -14.07
N ASP A 64 -5.76 4.84 -14.00
CA ASP A 64 -6.09 3.51 -13.49
C ASP A 64 -6.17 3.50 -11.95
N GLN A 65 -7.39 3.45 -11.41
CA GLN A 65 -7.64 3.37 -9.97
C GLN A 65 -6.98 2.15 -9.29
N ARG A 66 -6.74 1.05 -10.03
CA ARG A 66 -6.09 -0.15 -9.50
C ARG A 66 -4.67 0.14 -9.01
N ILE A 67 -4.01 1.15 -9.59
CA ILE A 67 -2.70 1.63 -9.12
C ILE A 67 -2.84 2.16 -7.69
N TYR A 68 -3.82 3.01 -7.41
CA TYR A 68 -4.01 3.57 -6.07
C TYR A 68 -4.42 2.52 -5.05
N GLN A 69 -5.24 1.55 -5.46
CA GLN A 69 -5.61 0.40 -4.63
C GLN A 69 -4.37 -0.39 -4.20
N GLN A 70 -3.52 -0.75 -5.16
CA GLN A 70 -2.31 -1.51 -4.88
C GLN A 70 -1.28 -0.70 -4.09
N ILE A 71 -1.15 0.60 -4.33
CA ILE A 71 -0.28 1.46 -3.52
C ILE A 71 -0.78 1.55 -2.08
N ALA A 72 -2.08 1.80 -1.87
CA ALA A 72 -2.65 1.87 -0.53
C ALA A 72 -2.49 0.54 0.23
N GLY A 73 -2.76 -0.58 -0.44
CA GLY A 73 -2.54 -1.91 0.12
C GLY A 73 -1.07 -2.22 0.39
N SER A 74 -0.14 -1.71 -0.43
CA SER A 74 1.31 -1.85 -0.22
C SER A 74 1.76 -1.06 1.00
N LEU A 75 1.35 0.21 1.11
CA LEU A 75 1.69 1.04 2.27
C LEU A 75 1.11 0.46 3.57
N ALA A 76 -0.13 -0.03 3.54
CA ALA A 76 -0.71 -0.72 4.69
C ALA A 76 0.05 -1.99 5.09
N GLY A 77 0.47 -2.80 4.12
CA GLY A 77 1.24 -4.01 4.39
C GLY A 77 2.68 -3.73 4.85
N ILE A 78 3.31 -2.66 4.37
CA ILE A 78 4.64 -2.21 4.83
C ILE A 78 4.55 -1.77 6.29
N TYR A 79 3.53 -0.99 6.64
CA TYR A 79 3.26 -0.52 8.00
C TYR A 79 2.40 -1.49 8.82
N LYS A 80 2.39 -2.80 8.49
CA LYS A 80 1.77 -3.83 9.34
C LYS A 80 2.27 -3.66 10.78
N ALA A 81 1.35 -3.67 11.73
CA ALA A 81 1.63 -3.51 13.16
C ALA A 81 2.40 -2.21 13.53
N SER A 82 2.41 -1.21 12.64
CA SER A 82 3.04 0.09 12.88
C SER A 82 2.09 1.24 12.52
N GLN A 83 2.29 2.40 13.12
CA GLN A 83 1.55 3.59 12.71
C GLN A 83 2.00 4.07 11.33
N LEU A 84 1.03 4.44 10.49
CA LEU A 84 1.32 5.13 9.23
C LEU A 84 1.82 6.57 9.52
N PRO A 85 2.77 7.08 8.73
CA PRO A 85 3.23 8.46 8.87
C PRO A 85 2.11 9.48 8.64
N THR A 86 2.08 10.52 9.47
CA THR A 86 1.11 11.63 9.40
C THR A 86 0.91 12.24 8.00
N PRO A 87 1.96 12.43 7.16
CA PRO A 87 1.80 13.10 5.86
C PRO A 87 0.81 12.42 4.90
N PHE A 88 0.63 11.10 5.00
CA PHE A 88 -0.24 10.34 4.10
C PHE A 88 -1.16 9.33 4.81
N GLY A 89 -0.92 9.02 6.08
CA GLY A 89 -1.60 7.93 6.79
C GLY A 89 -3.12 8.05 6.81
N GLN A 90 -3.64 9.24 7.14
CA GLN A 90 -5.09 9.46 7.15
C GLN A 90 -5.72 9.26 5.76
N GLN A 91 -5.04 9.70 4.70
CA GLN A 91 -5.55 9.56 3.33
C GLN A 91 -5.62 8.09 2.90
N ILE A 92 -4.61 7.29 3.29
CA ILE A 92 -4.59 5.85 3.05
C ILE A 92 -5.74 5.15 3.78
N ILE A 93 -5.93 5.44 5.07
CA ILE A 93 -6.99 4.82 5.88
C ILE A 93 -8.37 5.18 5.31
N THR A 94 -8.62 6.46 5.02
CA THR A 94 -9.89 6.90 4.43
C THR A 94 -10.13 6.23 3.08
N PHE A 95 -9.11 6.17 2.22
CA PHE A 95 -9.24 5.51 0.93
C PHE A 95 -9.61 4.03 1.08
N LEU A 96 -8.89 3.28 1.93
CA LEU A 96 -9.18 1.85 2.15
C LEU A 96 -10.60 1.62 2.67
N LYS A 97 -11.09 2.47 3.60
CA LYS A 97 -12.48 2.41 4.09
C LYS A 97 -13.52 2.63 2.98
N VAL A 98 -13.27 3.57 2.06
CA VAL A 98 -14.16 3.77 0.90
C VAL A 98 -14.15 2.53 -0.01
N GLN A 99 -13.00 1.88 -0.15
CA GLN A 99 -12.87 0.67 -0.96
C GLN A 99 -13.53 -0.58 -0.33
N THR A 100 -13.91 -0.55 0.95
CA THR A 100 -14.71 -1.63 1.59
C THR A 100 -16.21 -1.44 1.46
N ASN A 101 -16.68 -0.30 0.92
CA ASN A 101 -18.11 -0.05 0.75
C ASN A 101 -18.66 -0.96 -0.38
N PRO A 102 -19.69 -1.79 -0.13
CA PRO A 102 -20.29 -2.65 -1.15
C PRO A 102 -20.91 -1.87 -2.33
N ASP A 103 -21.29 -0.60 -2.13
CA ASP A 103 -21.84 0.25 -3.19
C ASP A 103 -20.75 0.87 -4.08
N ASN A 104 -19.47 0.72 -3.71
CA ASN A 104 -18.36 1.20 -4.53
C ASN A 104 -18.24 0.34 -5.79
N LYS A 105 -18.34 0.93 -6.98
CA LYS A 105 -18.21 0.19 -8.26
C LYS A 105 -16.80 -0.37 -8.49
N GLN A 106 -15.82 0.08 -7.72
CA GLN A 106 -14.42 -0.30 -7.83
C GLN A 106 -13.90 -0.80 -6.48
N ILE A 107 -14.56 -1.81 -5.91
CA ILE A 107 -14.11 -2.45 -4.66
C ILE A 107 -12.69 -2.95 -4.81
N PHE A 108 -11.91 -2.81 -3.74
CA PHE A 108 -10.62 -3.48 -3.61
C PHE A 108 -10.74 -4.58 -2.57
N ILE A 109 -10.71 -5.83 -3.03
CA ILE A 109 -10.92 -7.02 -2.18
C ILE A 109 -9.90 -7.12 -1.02
N HIS A 110 -8.73 -6.51 -1.17
CA HIS A 110 -7.69 -6.51 -0.14
C HIS A 110 -7.80 -5.35 0.85
N SER A 111 -8.81 -4.47 0.76
CA SER A 111 -8.94 -3.34 1.67
C SER A 111 -9.19 -3.75 3.12
N ILE A 112 -10.02 -4.78 3.34
CA ILE A 112 -10.27 -5.30 4.69
C ILE A 112 -8.98 -5.86 5.29
N LEU A 113 -8.23 -6.64 4.51
CA LEU A 113 -6.91 -7.15 4.90
C LEU A 113 -5.92 -6.00 5.18
N ALA A 114 -5.87 -4.99 4.33
CA ALA A 114 -5.00 -3.84 4.54
C ALA A 114 -5.32 -3.09 5.85
N ILE A 115 -6.61 -2.91 6.15
CA ILE A 115 -7.05 -2.29 7.41
C ILE A 115 -6.70 -3.18 8.60
N SER A 116 -6.87 -4.50 8.50
CA SER A 116 -6.52 -5.41 9.61
C SER A 116 -5.03 -5.37 9.92
N LEU A 117 -4.16 -5.36 8.90
CA LEU A 117 -2.70 -5.25 9.08
C LEU A 117 -2.30 -3.97 9.83
N LEU A 118 -2.98 -2.85 9.55
CA LEU A 118 -2.75 -1.58 10.25
C LEU A 118 -3.28 -1.62 11.69
N ALA A 119 -4.43 -2.25 11.93
CA ALA A 119 -5.05 -2.31 13.25
C ALA A 119 -4.18 -3.05 14.28
N GLU A 120 -3.30 -3.96 13.83
CA GLU A 120 -2.36 -4.67 14.70
C GLU A 120 -1.43 -3.75 15.51
N CYS A 121 -1.22 -2.49 15.09
CA CYS A 121 -0.43 -1.53 15.86
C CYS A 121 -1.03 -1.16 17.22
N GLN A 122 -2.32 -1.47 17.44
CA GLN A 122 -3.02 -1.19 18.69
C GLN A 122 -2.89 -2.32 19.73
N GLY A 123 -2.23 -3.44 19.38
CA GLY A 123 -2.28 -4.67 20.15
C GLY A 123 -3.66 -5.33 20.02
N ILE A 124 -3.69 -6.61 19.68
CA ILE A 124 -4.91 -7.43 19.81
C ILE A 124 -4.89 -8.02 21.23
#